data_AF-T1J6F9-F1
#
_entry.id   AF-T1J6F9-F1
#
_cell.length_a   1.000
_cell.length_b   1.000
_cell.length_c   1.000
_cell.angle_alpha   90.00
_cell.angle_beta   90.00
_cell.angle_gamma   90.00
#
_symmetry.space_group_name_H-M   'P 1'
#
loop_
_entity.id
_entity.type
_entity.pdbx_description
1 polymer ?
#
loop_
_entity_poly.entity_id
_entity_poly.type
_entity_poly.pdbx_seq_one_letter_code
_entity_poly.pdbx_strand_id
1 'polypeptide(L)'
;MSDSVGKSCLNCGTDLKEPFISCVECVSPRTFLCLSCFARGEEKNGHKSGHVFEIIKNNFSILEPEWTARDELNLLDAIYDCGVGNWYCSLIDIHVTCIYVYLAHIF
;
A
#
# COMPACT_ATOMS: atom_id res chain seq x y z
N MET A 1 -4.49 -14.54 7.16
CA MET A 1 -5.66 -13.75 6.70
C MET A 1 -5.26 -12.29 6.83
N SER A 2 -4.40 -11.80 5.94
CA SER A 2 -3.93 -10.42 5.96
C SER A 2 -5.01 -9.52 5.38
N ASP A 3 -5.29 -8.42 6.09
CA ASP A 3 -6.39 -7.48 5.88
C ASP A 3 -6.29 -6.68 4.58
N SER A 4 -6.39 -7.34 3.43
CA SER A 4 -6.76 -6.69 2.18
C SER A 4 -8.28 -6.47 2.16
N VAL A 5 -8.79 -5.60 3.03
CA VAL A 5 -10.11 -4.99 2.78
C VAL A 5 -9.92 -4.16 1.51
N GLY A 6 -10.36 -4.72 0.39
CA GLY A 6 -10.32 -4.05 -0.91
C GLY A 6 -10.96 -2.67 -0.79
N LYS A 7 -10.14 -1.62 -0.90
CA LYS A 7 -10.63 -0.25 -0.91
C LYS A 7 -11.22 -0.01 -2.29
N SER A 8 -12.49 0.38 -2.38
CA SER A 8 -13.14 0.69 -3.65
C SER A 8 -13.24 2.20 -3.87
N CYS A 9 -13.24 2.60 -5.14
CA CYS A 9 -13.41 4.01 -5.50
C CYS A 9 -14.85 4.45 -5.22
N LEU A 10 -15.02 5.57 -4.51
CA LEU A 10 -16.35 6.14 -4.23
C LEU A 10 -17.16 6.42 -5.51
N ASN A 11 -16.49 6.86 -6.57
CA ASN A 11 -17.18 7.25 -7.79
C ASN A 11 -17.52 6.06 -8.70
N CYS A 12 -16.51 5.30 -9.13
CA CYS A 12 -16.66 4.22 -10.11
C CYS A 12 -16.86 2.81 -9.51
N GLY A 13 -16.71 2.65 -8.18
CA GLY A 13 -16.87 1.36 -7.50
C GLY A 13 -15.74 0.35 -7.75
N THR A 14 -14.78 0.67 -8.62
CA THR A 14 -13.65 -0.21 -8.95
C THR A 14 -12.73 -0.38 -7.74
N ASP A 15 -12.19 -1.59 -7.57
CA ASP A 15 -11.14 -1.86 -6.60
C ASP A 15 -9.91 -0.99 -6.88
N LEU A 16 -9.42 -0.33 -5.83
CA LEU A 16 -8.28 0.55 -5.90
C LEU A 16 -7.00 -0.26 -5.81
N LYS A 17 -6.15 -0.05 -6.80
CA LYS A 17 -4.75 -0.43 -6.76
C LYS A 17 -3.93 0.82 -6.49
N GLU A 18 -2.87 0.68 -5.72
CA GLU A 18 -1.95 1.80 -5.52
C GLU A 18 -1.30 2.22 -6.84
N PRO A 19 -1.05 3.54 -7.02
CA PRO A 19 -1.39 4.62 -6.10
C PRO A 19 -2.87 5.04 -6.19
N PHE A 20 -3.47 5.39 -5.04
CA PHE A 20 -4.82 5.96 -4.97
C PHE A 20 -4.89 7.10 -3.95
N ILE A 21 -5.98 7.86 -3.99
CA ILE A 21 -6.19 9.03 -3.13
C ILE A 21 -7.08 8.66 -1.95
N SER A 22 -6.71 9.06 -0.74
CA SER A 22 -7.61 9.09 0.42
C SER A 22 -7.92 10.53 0.78
N CYS A 23 -9.20 10.83 0.97
CA CYS A 23 -9.62 12.14 1.45
C CYS A 23 -9.44 12.20 2.97
N VAL A 24 -8.77 13.24 3.48
CA VAL A 24 -8.51 13.43 4.92
C VAL A 24 -9.75 13.97 5.63
N GLU A 25 -10.54 14.82 4.96
CA GLU A 25 -11.71 15.45 5.56
C GLU A 25 -12.94 14.53 5.59
N CYS A 26 -13.03 13.59 4.64
CA CYS A 26 -14.13 12.64 4.59
C CYS A 26 -13.78 11.42 5.45
N VAL A 27 -14.16 11.45 6.73
CA VAL A 27 -13.81 10.41 7.71
C VAL A 27 -14.91 9.39 7.99
N SER A 28 -16.18 9.68 7.67
CA SER A 28 -17.32 8.80 7.99
C SER A 28 -18.39 8.79 6.88
N PRO A 29 -18.29 7.87 5.90
CA PRO A 29 -17.24 6.88 5.71
C PRO A 29 -15.96 7.49 5.11
N ARG A 30 -14.81 6.86 5.39
CA ARG A 30 -13.54 7.24 4.77
C ARG A 30 -13.65 7.13 3.25
N THR A 31 -13.32 8.20 2.54
CA THR A 31 -13.45 8.27 1.09
C THR A 31 -12.12 7.97 0.39
N PHE A 32 -12.20 7.09 -0.62
CA PHE A 32 -11.08 6.77 -1.50
C PHE A 32 -11.45 7.00 -2.97
N LEU A 33 -10.49 7.48 -3.75
CA LEU A 33 -10.65 7.77 -5.18
C LEU A 33 -9.50 7.19 -5.99
N CYS A 34 -9.82 6.66 -7.18
CA CYS A 34 -8.80 6.34 -8.16
C CYS A 34 -8.28 7.64 -8.79
N LEU A 35 -7.07 7.59 -9.35
CA LEU A 35 -6.44 8.75 -9.97
C LEU A 35 -7.31 9.38 -11.06
N SER A 36 -7.99 8.56 -11.87
CA SER A 36 -8.84 9.05 -12.96
C SER A 36 -10.07 9.81 -12.46
N CYS A 37 -10.71 9.34 -11.38
CA CYS A 37 -11.85 10.05 -10.78
C CYS A 37 -11.41 11.32 -10.06
N PHE A 38 -10.25 11.28 -9.39
CA PHE A 38 -9.67 12.46 -8.76
C PHE A 38 -9.31 13.54 -9.80
N ALA A 39 -8.67 13.17 -10.91
CA ALA A 39 -8.28 14.11 -11.97
C ALA A 39 -9.46 14.80 -12.67
N ARG A 40 -10.65 14.18 -12.64
CA ARG A 40 -11.89 14.78 -13.14
C ARG A 40 -12.59 15.71 -12.12
N GLY A 41 -12.11 15.77 -10.88
CA GLY A 41 -12.71 16.57 -9.82
C GLY A 41 -14.09 16.06 -9.39
N GLU A 42 -14.29 14.75 -9.38
CA GLU A 42 -15.59 14.14 -9.10
C GLU A 42 -16.00 14.34 -7.63
N GLU A 43 -17.22 14.85 -7.42
CA GLU A 43 -17.79 15.12 -6.10
C GLU A 43 -18.99 14.21 -5.86
N LYS A 44 -18.99 13.45 -4.76
CA LYS A 44 -20.04 12.45 -4.47
C LYS A 44 -20.21 12.24 -2.96
N ASN A 45 -21.44 12.03 -2.50
CA ASN A 45 -21.76 11.70 -1.10
C ASN A 45 -21.12 12.64 -0.05
N GLY A 46 -21.05 13.94 -0.35
CA GLY A 46 -20.46 14.94 0.55
C GLY A 46 -18.94 15.10 0.43
N HIS A 47 -18.27 14.31 -0.40
CA HIS A 47 -16.89 14.57 -0.82
C HIS A 47 -16.83 15.75 -1.81
N LYS A 48 -15.85 16.63 -1.64
CA LYS A 48 -15.54 17.74 -2.55
C LYS A 48 -14.12 17.63 -3.09
N SER A 49 -13.93 18.07 -4.33
CA SER A 49 -12.66 18.06 -5.04
C SER A 49 -11.58 18.90 -4.36
N GLY A 50 -11.98 19.92 -3.61
CA GLY A 50 -11.09 20.80 -2.85
C GLY A 50 -10.69 20.30 -1.46
N HIS A 51 -11.13 19.12 -1.03
CA HIS A 51 -10.74 18.59 0.27
C HIS A 51 -9.25 18.24 0.32
N VAL A 52 -8.65 18.40 1.50
CA VAL A 52 -7.30 17.91 1.78
C VAL A 52 -7.25 16.39 1.58
N PHE A 53 -6.24 15.94 0.84
CA PHE A 53 -6.09 14.55 0.46
C PHE A 53 -4.67 14.04 0.70
N GLU A 54 -4.55 12.73 0.86
CA GLU A 54 -3.30 12.00 0.96
C GLU A 54 -3.17 11.01 -0.20
N ILE A 55 -1.95 10.84 -0.72
CA ILE A 55 -1.65 9.87 -1.78
C ILE A 55 -1.12 8.60 -1.13
N ILE A 56 -1.84 7.51 -1.28
CA ILE A 56 -1.44 6.20 -0.78
C ILE A 56 -0.62 5.50 -1.86
N LYS A 57 0.65 5.21 -1.58
CA LYS A 57 1.58 4.50 -2.48
C LYS A 57 2.66 3.79 -1.67
N ASN A 58 3.07 2.60 -2.09
CA ASN A 58 4.20 1.83 -1.54
C ASN A 58 5.26 1.47 -2.60
N ASN A 59 5.15 2.02 -3.82
CA ASN A 59 6.10 1.80 -4.91
C ASN A 59 7.29 2.78 -4.84
N PHE A 60 7.94 2.87 -3.68
CA PHE A 60 9.14 3.67 -3.47
C PHE A 60 10.11 2.90 -2.60
N SER A 61 11.40 3.11 -2.80
CA SER A 61 12.46 2.44 -2.04
C SER A 61 12.87 3.26 -0.84
N ILE A 62 12.98 2.62 0.33
CA ILE A 62 13.37 3.29 1.58
C ILE A 62 14.86 3.08 1.86
N LEU A 63 15.35 1.86 1.71
CA LEU A 63 16.73 1.50 2.04
C LEU A 63 17.59 1.17 0.82
N GLU A 64 17.06 0.39 -0.12
CA GLU A 64 17.78 -0.09 -1.29
C GLU A 64 17.01 0.28 -2.56
N PRO A 65 17.63 0.88 -3.59
CA PRO A 65 16.94 1.35 -4.80
C PRO A 65 16.09 0.31 -5.53
N GLU A 66 16.46 -0.97 -5.46
CA GLU A 66 15.76 -2.08 -6.12
C GLU A 66 14.72 -2.77 -5.22
N TRP A 67 14.57 -2.34 -3.96
CA TRP A 67 13.67 -2.94 -2.99
C TRP A 67 12.64 -1.91 -2.53
N THR A 68 11.39 -2.12 -2.90
CA THR A 68 10.32 -1.16 -2.60
C THR A 68 9.74 -1.38 -1.21
N ALA A 69 9.10 -0.36 -0.64
CA ALA A 69 8.35 -0.47 0.61
C ALA A 69 7.26 -1.56 0.53
N ARG A 70 6.75 -1.86 -0.69
CA ARG A 70 5.87 -3.01 -0.92
C ARG A 70 6.57 -4.34 -0.65
N ASP A 71 7.80 -4.49 -1.12
CA ASP A 71 8.60 -5.70 -0.95
C ASP A 71 9.04 -5.86 0.50
N GLU A 72 9.33 -4.75 1.19
CA GLU A 72 9.57 -4.73 2.65
C GLU A 72 8.34 -5.22 3.43
N LEU A 73 7.13 -4.75 3.08
CA LEU A 73 5.89 -5.23 3.69
C LEU A 73 5.65 -6.72 3.42
N ASN A 74 5.89 -7.18 2.18
CA ASN A 74 5.78 -8.60 1.83
C ASN A 74 6.75 -9.47 2.66
N LEU A 75 7.96 -8.97 2.91
CA LEU A 75 8.94 -9.64 3.79
C LEU A 75 8.41 -9.73 5.22
N LEU A 76 7.88 -8.64 5.77
CA LEU A 76 7.36 -8.60 7.14
C LEU A 76 6.18 -9.55 7.32
N ASP A 77 5.25 -9.59 6.36
CA ASP A 77 4.12 -10.53 6.36
C ASP A 77 4.61 -11.99 6.32
N ALA A 78 5.61 -12.29 5.48
CA ALA A 78 6.21 -13.63 5.41
C ALA A 78 6.93 -14.04 6.70
N ILE A 79 7.68 -13.11 7.32
CA ILE A 79 8.34 -13.36 8.61
C ILE A 79 7.28 -13.61 9.70
N TYR A 80 6.20 -12.84 9.69
CA TYR A 80 5.10 -13.01 10.64
C TYR A 80 4.44 -14.39 10.50
N ASP A 81 4.16 -14.83 9.28
CA ASP A 81 3.48 -16.10 9.02
C ASP A 81 4.41 -17.33 9.17
N CYS A 82 5.67 -17.23 8.77
CA CYS A 82 6.56 -18.40 8.63
C CYS A 82 7.72 -18.44 9.64
N GLY A 83 8.00 -17.33 10.32
CA GLY A 83 9.16 -17.17 11.17
C GLY A 83 10.44 -16.86 10.38
N VAL A 84 11.39 -16.20 11.05
CA VAL A 84 12.69 -15.85 10.46
C VAL A 84 13.44 -17.11 10.03
N GLY A 85 13.89 -17.16 8.77
CA GLY A 85 14.66 -18.28 8.22
C GLY A 85 13.86 -19.34 7.48
N ASN A 86 12.52 -19.30 7.53
CA ASN A 86 11.64 -20.22 6.81
C ASN A 86 11.09 -19.61 5.51
N TRP A 87 12.00 -19.16 4.65
CA TRP A 87 11.72 -18.44 3.40
C TRP A 87 11.10 -19.32 2.30
N TYR A 88 10.99 -20.63 2.52
CA TYR A 88 10.39 -21.56 1.55
C TYR A 88 8.85 -21.59 1.61
N CYS A 89 8.27 -21.11 2.70
CA CYS A 89 6.83 -21.22 2.96
C CYS A 89 6.03 -20.10 2.26
N SER A 90 6.65 -18.95 2.04
CA SER A 90 6.15 -17.88 1.19
C SER A 90 6.98 -17.92 -0.10
N LEU A 91 6.38 -18.21 -1.26
CA LEU A 91 7.03 -18.18 -2.58
C LEU A 91 7.41 -16.74 -3.00
N ILE A 92 8.13 -16.03 -2.16
CA ILE A 92 8.58 -14.69 -2.43
C ILE A 92 10.02 -14.82 -2.91
N ASP A 93 10.25 -14.57 -4.19
CA ASP A 93 11.58 -14.34 -4.79
C ASP A 93 12.16 -13.03 -4.24
N ILE A 94 12.30 -12.92 -2.92
CA ILE A 94 13.02 -11.81 -2.29
C ILE A 94 14.48 -12.11 -2.53
N HIS A 95 15.18 -11.18 -3.17
CA HIS A 95 16.63 -11.23 -3.26
C HIS A 95 17.21 -11.42 -1.84
N VAL A 96 17.66 -12.63 -1.54
CA VAL A 96 18.10 -13.06 -0.20
C VAL A 96 19.18 -12.12 0.35
N THR A 97 19.98 -11.52 -0.54
CA THR A 97 20.95 -10.46 -0.20
C THR A 97 20.33 -9.24 0.48
N CYS A 98 19.17 -8.75 0.06
CA CYS A 98 18.53 -7.57 0.66
C CYS A 98 17.99 -7.86 2.07
N ILE A 99 17.52 -9.09 2.35
CA ILE A 99 17.08 -9.50 3.69
C ILE A 99 18.26 -9.47 4.69
N TYR A 100 19.42 -9.98 4.27
CA TYR A 100 20.62 -9.95 5.11
C TYR A 100 21.10 -8.52 5.37
N VAL A 101 21.02 -7.62 4.38
CA VAL A 101 21.34 -6.20 4.56
C VAL A 101 20.36 -5.52 5.53
N TYR A 102 19.06 -5.79 5.43
CA TYR A 102 18.05 -5.23 6.34
C TYR A 102 18.27 -5.68 7.79
N LEU A 103 18.50 -6.99 7.99
CA LEU A 103 18.77 -7.53 9.32
C LEU A 103 20.12 -7.03 9.87
N ALA A 104 21.14 -6.85 9.04
CA ALA A 104 22.45 -6.31 9.47
C ALA A 104 22.45 -4.80 9.74
N HIS A 105 21.41 -4.06 9.32
CA HIS A 105 21.23 -2.66 9.67
C HIS A 105 20.35 -2.46 10.91
N ILE A 106 19.49 -3.42 11.23
CA ILE A 106 18.60 -3.39 12.41
C ILE A 106 19.26 -4.04 13.66
N PHE A 107 20.26 -4.90 13.48
CA PHE A 107 21.08 -5.50 14.54
C PHE A 107 22.54 -5.09 14.42
#